data_AF-A0A117LB85-F1
#
_entry.id   AF-A0A117LB85-F1
#
_cell.length_a   1.000
_cell.length_b   1.000
_cell.length_c   1.000
_cell.angle_alpha   90.00
_cell.angle_beta   90.00
_cell.angle_gamma   90.00
#
_symmetry.space_group_name_H-M   'P 1'
#
loop_
_entity.id
_entity.type
_entity.pdbx_description
1 polymer ?
#
loop_
_entity_poly.entity_id
_entity_poly.type
_entity_poly.pdbx_seq_one_letter_code
_entity_poly.pdbx_strand_id
1 'polypeptide(L)'
;MHKEEKYLPGRQDVDGIHEIVRGSIVRIEVLTFFQANPHTVDTASGIARRLHRPLKEVLEAMEMLARIGILERAENGCFSLFRLRHGDLIASFFTEQRSGQD
;
A
#
# COMPACT_ATOMS: atom_id res chain seq x y z
N MET A 1 -18.12 -40.73 -19.55
CA MET A 1 -17.87 -39.39 -20.13
C MET A 1 -18.16 -38.34 -19.06
N HIS A 2 -17.12 -37.84 -18.39
CA HIS A 2 -17.25 -36.65 -17.54
C HIS A 2 -17.08 -35.43 -18.43
N LYS A 3 -18.12 -34.62 -18.56
CA LYS A 3 -18.01 -33.32 -19.20
C LYS A 3 -17.28 -32.40 -18.23
N GLU A 4 -16.05 -32.02 -18.56
CA GLU A 4 -15.42 -30.85 -17.96
C GLU A 4 -16.18 -29.61 -18.46
N GLU A 5 -17.12 -29.15 -17.64
CA GLU A 5 -17.76 -27.86 -17.81
C GLU A 5 -16.74 -26.79 -17.42
N LYS A 6 -16.03 -26.23 -18.42
CA LYS A 6 -15.10 -25.12 -18.22
C LYS A 6 -15.85 -23.92 -17.67
N TYR A 7 -15.69 -23.65 -16.37
CA TYR A 7 -16.15 -22.42 -15.76
C TYR A 7 -15.46 -21.23 -16.45
N LEU A 8 -16.23 -20.42 -17.16
CA LEU A 8 -15.80 -19.13 -17.69
C LEU A 8 -16.38 -18.07 -16.75
N PRO A 9 -15.54 -17.28 -16.04
CA PRO A 9 -16.03 -16.30 -15.08
C PRO A 9 -16.92 -15.25 -15.77
N GLY A 10 -18.02 -14.86 -15.11
CA GLY A 10 -18.93 -13.85 -15.61
C GLY A 10 -18.30 -12.46 -15.54
N ARG A 11 -18.81 -11.48 -16.32
CA ARG A 11 -18.28 -10.10 -16.35
C ARG A 11 -18.15 -9.47 -14.95
N GLN A 12 -19.13 -9.72 -14.07
CA GLN A 12 -19.11 -9.23 -12.69
C GLN A 12 -17.94 -9.82 -11.86
N ASP A 13 -17.57 -11.08 -12.11
CA ASP A 13 -16.44 -11.73 -11.44
C ASP A 13 -15.11 -11.09 -11.89
N VAL A 14 -15.01 -10.73 -13.17
CA VAL A 14 -13.81 -10.09 -13.73
C VAL A 14 -13.63 -8.67 -13.20
N ASP A 15 -14.71 -7.89 -13.09
CA ASP A 15 -14.68 -6.53 -12.54
C ASP A 15 -14.23 -6.54 -11.06
N GLY A 16 -14.72 -7.50 -10.27
CA GLY A 16 -14.31 -7.68 -8.87
C GLY A 16 -12.83 -8.05 -8.73
N ILE A 17 -12.32 -8.96 -9.57
CA ILE A 17 -10.89 -9.30 -9.60
C ILE A 17 -10.05 -8.08 -9.96
N HIS A 18 -10.49 -7.30 -10.96
CA HIS A 18 -9.79 -6.10 -11.39
C HIS A 18 -9.67 -5.07 -10.24
N GLU A 19 -10.74 -4.88 -9.46
CA GLU A 19 -10.73 -3.98 -8.29
C GLU A 19 -9.78 -4.48 -7.19
N ILE A 20 -9.80 -5.78 -6.89
CA ILE A 20 -8.88 -6.41 -5.90
C ILE A 20 -7.42 -6.25 -6.32
N VAL A 21 -7.10 -6.53 -7.59
CA VAL A 21 -5.75 -6.40 -8.12
C VAL A 21 -5.31 -4.95 -8.09
N ARG A 22 -6.16 -4.01 -8.52
CA ARG A 22 -5.85 -2.57 -8.45
C ARG A 22 -5.57 -2.13 -7.02
N GLY A 23 -6.41 -2.48 -6.07
CA GLY A 23 -6.20 -2.13 -4.66
C GLY A 23 -4.89 -2.72 -4.10
N SER A 24 -4.51 -3.92 -4.56
CA SER A 24 -3.23 -4.55 -4.20
C SER A 24 -2.04 -3.78 -4.75
N ILE A 25 -2.10 -3.34 -6.02
CA ILE A 25 -1.05 -2.53 -6.65
C ILE A 25 -0.86 -1.22 -5.89
N VAL A 26 -1.95 -0.51 -5.53
CA VAL A 26 -1.84 0.76 -4.81
C VAL A 26 -1.22 0.57 -3.43
N ARG A 27 -1.54 -0.51 -2.71
CA ARG A 27 -0.88 -0.83 -1.43
C ARG A 27 0.62 -1.09 -1.60
N ILE A 28 1.01 -1.82 -2.64
CA ILE A 28 2.42 -2.07 -2.96
C ILE A 28 3.13 -0.74 -3.24
N GLU A 29 2.55 0.13 -4.06
CA GLU A 29 3.12 1.45 -4.37
C GLU A 29 3.30 2.32 -3.11
N VAL A 30 2.30 2.36 -2.23
CA VAL A 30 2.39 3.06 -0.93
C VAL A 30 3.51 2.48 -0.08
N LEU A 31 3.62 1.16 0.04
CA LEU A 31 4.68 0.51 0.81
C LEU A 31 6.07 0.77 0.23
N THR A 32 6.22 0.70 -1.10
CA THR A 32 7.49 1.01 -1.78
C THR A 32 7.90 2.47 -1.53
N PHE A 33 6.94 3.41 -1.54
CA PHE A 33 7.23 4.79 -1.21
C PHE A 33 7.75 4.96 0.22
N PHE A 34 7.07 4.37 1.21
CA PHE A 34 7.51 4.42 2.60
C PHE A 34 8.82 3.68 2.82
N GLN A 35 9.06 2.56 2.15
CA GLN A 35 10.33 1.83 2.20
C GLN A 35 11.49 2.69 1.69
N ALA A 36 11.28 3.44 0.61
CA ALA A 36 12.28 4.36 0.07
C ALA A 36 12.46 5.61 0.96
N ASN A 37 11.45 5.97 1.75
CA ASN A 37 11.44 7.17 2.60
C ASN A 37 10.95 6.83 4.03
N PRO A 38 11.70 6.04 4.81
CA PRO A 38 11.20 5.38 6.03
C PRO A 38 10.80 6.34 7.16
N HIS A 39 11.33 7.57 7.14
CA HIS A 39 10.99 8.61 8.12
C HIS A 39 9.88 9.55 7.62
N THR A 40 9.19 9.23 6.52
CA THR A 40 8.10 10.07 6.04
C THR A 40 6.96 10.09 7.04
N VAL A 41 6.49 11.30 7.34
CA VAL A 41 5.22 11.57 8.01
C VAL A 41 4.41 12.45 7.07
N ASP A 42 3.32 11.94 6.51
CA ASP A 42 2.52 12.69 5.54
C ASP A 42 1.04 12.29 5.57
N THR A 43 0.22 13.12 4.93
CA THR A 43 -1.21 12.91 4.70
C THR A 43 -1.46 12.02 3.49
N ALA A 44 -2.63 11.39 3.43
CA ALA A 44 -3.04 10.63 2.23
C ALA A 44 -3.05 11.49 0.95
N SER A 45 -3.42 12.78 1.04
CA SER A 45 -3.37 13.70 -0.09
C SER A 45 -1.94 14.01 -0.54
N GLY A 46 -1.00 14.17 0.39
CA GLY A 46 0.41 14.33 0.10
C GLY A 46 1.01 13.10 -0.60
N ILE A 47 0.69 11.90 -0.12
CA ILE A 47 1.13 10.64 -0.74
C ILE A 47 0.50 10.46 -2.13
N ALA A 48 -0.81 10.70 -2.27
CA ALA A 48 -1.52 10.58 -3.55
C ALA A 48 -0.91 11.46 -4.65
N ARG A 49 -0.52 12.70 -4.29
CA ARG A 49 0.17 13.61 -5.21
C ARG A 49 1.52 13.07 -5.68
N ARG A 50 2.31 12.45 -4.80
CA ARG A 50 3.65 11.90 -5.13
C ARG A 50 3.57 10.60 -5.92
N LEU A 51 2.56 9.79 -5.66
CA LEU A 51 2.30 8.55 -6.39
C LEU A 51 1.55 8.79 -7.72
N HIS A 52 1.10 10.01 -7.99
CA HIS A 52 0.24 10.34 -9.14
C HIS A 52 -1.01 9.44 -9.20
N ARG A 53 -1.59 9.14 -8.04
CA ARG A 53 -2.76 8.26 -7.87
C ARG A 53 -3.97 9.02 -7.34
N PRO A 54 -5.20 8.53 -7.60
CA PRO A 54 -6.40 9.10 -7.00
C PRO A 54 -6.35 9.06 -5.47
N LEU A 55 -6.76 10.16 -4.81
CA LEU A 55 -6.77 10.27 -3.35
C LEU A 55 -7.57 9.13 -2.69
N LYS A 56 -8.73 8.77 -3.24
CA LYS A 56 -9.58 7.72 -2.68
C LYS A 56 -8.83 6.39 -2.58
N GLU A 57 -8.19 5.95 -3.67
CA GLU A 57 -7.46 4.68 -3.71
C GLU A 57 -6.29 4.67 -2.72
N VAL A 58 -5.57 5.78 -2.61
CA VAL A 58 -4.43 5.92 -1.69
C VAL A 58 -4.89 5.96 -0.24
N LEU A 59 -5.97 6.67 0.07
CA LEU A 59 -6.54 6.73 1.41
C LEU A 59 -7.00 5.34 1.86
N GLU A 60 -7.74 4.60 1.02
CA GLU A 60 -8.18 3.24 1.32
C GLU A 60 -6.98 2.30 1.55
N ALA A 61 -5.92 2.43 0.75
CA ALA A 61 -4.69 1.67 0.95
C ALA A 61 -4.03 2.01 2.28
N MET A 62 -3.85 3.30 2.60
CA MET A 62 -3.19 3.74 3.83
C MET A 62 -3.99 3.38 5.09
N GLU A 63 -5.32 3.52 5.08
CA GLU A 63 -6.20 3.10 6.17
C GLU A 63 -6.14 1.58 6.38
N MET A 64 -6.14 0.79 5.31
CA MET A 64 -5.98 -0.65 5.42
C MET A 64 -4.62 -1.01 6.03
N LEU A 65 -3.54 -0.38 5.56
CA LEU A 65 -2.17 -0.62 6.07
C LEU A 65 -2.03 -0.17 7.53
N ALA A 66 -2.71 0.89 7.95
CA ALA A 66 -2.78 1.32 9.34
C ALA A 66 -3.55 0.32 10.21
N ARG A 67 -4.70 -0.17 9.71
CA ARG A 67 -5.53 -1.18 10.39
C ARG A 67 -4.78 -2.48 10.65
N ILE A 68 -3.90 -2.91 9.73
CA ILE A 68 -3.06 -4.10 9.92
C ILE A 68 -1.73 -3.81 10.63
N GLY A 69 -1.51 -2.57 11.07
CA GLY A 69 -0.38 -2.18 11.91
C GLY A 69 0.95 -1.92 11.18
N ILE A 70 0.95 -1.86 9.85
CA ILE A 70 2.16 -1.49 9.10
C ILE A 70 2.40 0.02 9.18
N LEU A 71 1.34 0.80 8.98
CA LEU A 71 1.35 2.23 9.23
C LEU A 71 0.83 2.55 10.63
N GLU A 72 1.29 3.66 11.17
CA GLU A 72 0.63 4.35 12.27
C GLU A 72 -0.11 5.56 11.72
N ARG A 73 -1.32 5.79 12.22
CA ARG A 73 -2.12 6.97 11.95
C ARG A 73 -2.16 7.85 13.19
N ALA A 74 -1.91 9.13 13.02
CA ALA A 74 -2.07 10.15 14.06
C ALA A 74 -2.96 11.27 13.53
N GLU A 75 -3.88 11.76 14.36
CA GLU A 75 -4.67 12.93 14.03
C GLU A 75 -3.91 14.20 14.41
N ASN A 76 -3.85 15.16 13.49
CA ASN A 76 -3.29 16.49 13.72
C ASN A 76 -4.31 17.56 13.31
N GLY A 77 -5.20 17.90 14.26
CA GLY A 77 -6.30 18.83 14.02
C GLY A 77 -7.25 18.31 12.96
N CYS A 78 -7.20 18.90 11.77
CA CYS A 78 -8.09 18.56 10.65
C CYS A 78 -7.52 17.49 9.70
N PHE A 79 -6.28 17.04 9.90
CA PHE A 79 -5.62 16.11 8.99
C PHE A 79 -5.14 14.85 9.71
N SER A 80 -5.29 13.70 9.04
CA SER A 80 -4.65 12.46 9.47
C SER A 80 -3.27 12.33 8.83
N LEU A 81 -2.26 12.13 9.67
CA LEU A 81 -0.88 11.86 9.30
C LEU A 81 -0.59 10.37 9.42
N PHE A 82 0.22 9.87 8.51
CA PHE A 82 0.63 8.47 8.45
C PHE A 82 2.15 8.36 8.40
N ARG A 83 2.68 7.34 9.08
CA ARG A 83 4.10 6.98 9.08
C ARG A 83 4.28 5.47 9.18
N LEU A 84 5.45 4.94 8.83
CA LEU A 84 5.79 3.54 9.16
C LEU A 84 5.84 3.37 10.68
N ARG A 85 5.19 2.32 11.20
CA ARG A 85 5.23 1.98 12.63
C ARG A 85 6.65 1.72 13.14
N HIS A 86 7.45 1.04 12.32
CA HIS A 86 8.81 0.63 12.64
C HIS A 86 9.80 1.13 11.59
N GLY A 87 9.65 2.38 11.14
CA GLY A 87 10.46 2.96 10.06
C GLY A 87 11.96 2.79 10.27
N ASP A 88 12.45 3.00 11.50
CA ASP A 88 13.89 2.89 11.82
C ASP A 88 14.42 1.46 11.66
N LEU A 89 13.67 0.45 12.13
CA LEU A 89 14.05 -0.98 12.00
C LEU A 89 14.03 -1.43 10.54
N ILE A 90 13.07 -0.95 9.77
CA ILE A 90 12.96 -1.25 8.34
C ILE A 90 14.14 -0.59 7.59
N ALA A 91 14.45 0.66 7.91
CA ALA A 91 15.56 1.39 7.32
C ALA A 91 16.91 0.72 7.60
N SER A 92 17.16 0.31 8.85
CA SER A 92 18.41 -0.36 9.23
C SER A 92 18.58 -1.69 8.50
N PHE A 93 17.53 -2.52 8.45
CA PHE A 93 17.55 -3.80 7.72
C PHE A 93 17.95 -3.63 6.25
N PHE A 94 17.32 -2.69 5.53
CA PHE A 94 17.64 -2.48 4.11
C PHE A 94 19.01 -1.83 3.89
N THR A 95 19.51 -1.08 4.86
CA THR A 95 20.87 -0.50 4.80
C THR A 95 21.93 -1.60 4.97
N GLU A 96 21.74 -2.49 5.96
CA GLU A 96 22.64 -3.62 6.22
C GLU A 96 22.75 -4.57 5.02
N GLN A 97 21.62 -4.89 4.37
CA GLN A 97 21.58 -5.75 3.19
C GLN A 97 22.31 -5.17 1.97
N ARG A 98 22.39 -3.83 1.87
CA ARG A 98 23.12 -3.15 0.79
C ARG A 98 24.63 -3.10 1.06
N SER A 99 25.04 -2.97 2.33
CA SER A 99 26.46 -2.97 2.71
C SER A 99 27.14 -4.34 2.62
N GLY A 100 26.38 -5.44 2.55
CA GLY A 100 26.92 -6.80 2.40
C GLY A 100 27.10 -7.29 0.96
N GLN A 101 26.89 -6.41 -0.04
CA GLN A 101 27.02 -6.72 -1.47
C GLN A 101 28.21 -6.02 -2.16
N ASP A 102 29.03 -5.29 -1.39
CA ASP A 102 30.31 -4.71 -1.83
C ASP A 102 31.48 -5.57 -1.32
#